data_AF-A0AA38XXJ5-F1
#
_entry.id   AF-A0AA38XXJ5-F1
#
_cell.length_a   1.000
_cell.length_b   1.000
_cell.length_c   1.000
_cell.angle_alpha   90.00
_cell.angle_beta   90.00
_cell.angle_gamma   90.00
#
_symmetry.space_group_name_H-M   'P 1'
#
loop_
_entity.id
_entity.type
_entity.pdbx_description
1 polymer ?
#
loop_
_entity_poly.entity_id
_entity_poly.type
_entity_poly.pdbx_seq_one_letter_code
_entity_poly.pdbx_strand_id
1 'polypeptide(L)'
;MPALRAEAARIARGTTISIPYLPSENDTARLAAARTVRELGFEPMPHLSARRIGSRAALEHFIDRAVIDAGVERCLVIAGDLSTPAGPFADSASIIESGVLERAGIKVVGVGGHPQGHPVMTSADRWRVLERKCQRIEARGMAPLVITQFAFDADVVLAWLNELRARGITHPVLVGVPGPASIARLVRYAAMCGVAASTSMLSRYGISIGRLLGRAGPDVFVNRLVDGLTEAHGQVSPHLFPFGGIAQSMEWVEHYRMRAGDECLAQMSVQLVQTPDLPLRCPCCGHRTLDERGTFRICAVCFWEDDGQDDYDADVVRDGPNGCLSLTQGRANYKAFGASQMKDLPYVRLPFPHELP
;
A
#
# COMPACT_ATOMS: atom_id res chain seq x y z
N MET A 1 -8.40 -13.35 -3.43
CA MET A 1 -8.58 -12.08 -2.68
C MET A 1 -9.72 -12.18 -1.66
N PRO A 2 -9.59 -12.98 -0.59
CA PRO A 2 -10.69 -13.20 0.37
C PRO A 2 -11.10 -11.92 1.13
N ALA A 3 -10.13 -11.11 1.57
CA ALA A 3 -10.41 -9.88 2.32
C ALA A 3 -11.24 -8.87 1.52
N LEU A 4 -10.98 -8.69 0.22
CA LEU A 4 -11.81 -7.80 -0.61
C LEU A 4 -13.22 -8.38 -0.81
N ARG A 5 -13.33 -9.70 -1.01
CA ARG A 5 -14.64 -10.36 -1.18
C ARG A 5 -15.52 -10.24 0.06
N ALA A 6 -14.93 -10.38 1.25
CA ALA A 6 -15.63 -10.24 2.53
C ALA A 6 -16.23 -8.84 2.73
N GLU A 7 -15.53 -7.81 2.27
CA GLU A 7 -15.92 -6.41 2.47
C GLU A 7 -16.63 -5.79 1.26
N ALA A 8 -16.86 -6.56 0.19
CA ALA A 8 -17.35 -6.02 -1.08
C ALA A 8 -18.70 -5.30 -0.96
N ALA A 9 -19.58 -5.77 -0.08
CA ALA A 9 -20.89 -5.15 0.16
C ALA A 9 -20.81 -3.75 0.80
N ARG A 10 -19.68 -3.42 1.44
CA ARG A 10 -19.43 -2.13 2.11
C ARG A 10 -18.76 -1.11 1.18
N ILE A 11 -18.28 -1.57 0.02
CA ILE A 11 -17.59 -0.74 -0.97
C ILE A 11 -18.59 -0.39 -2.08
N ALA A 12 -18.66 0.90 -2.43
CA ALA A 12 -19.53 1.35 -3.51
C ALA A 12 -19.14 0.68 -4.84
N ARG A 13 -20.12 0.25 -5.62
CA ARG A 13 -19.88 -0.26 -6.99
C ARG A 13 -19.20 0.81 -7.84
N GLY A 14 -18.35 0.40 -8.76
CA GLY A 14 -17.54 1.30 -9.58
C GLY A 14 -16.34 1.94 -8.86
N THR A 15 -16.14 1.66 -7.55
CA THR A 15 -14.92 2.08 -6.85
C THR A 15 -13.69 1.56 -7.57
N THR A 16 -12.70 2.43 -7.78
CA THR A 16 -11.42 2.01 -8.35
C THR A 16 -10.62 1.22 -7.31
N ILE A 17 -10.25 0.00 -7.67
CA ILE A 17 -9.38 -0.87 -6.87
C ILE A 17 -8.04 -1.02 -7.58
N SER A 18 -6.99 -0.49 -6.96
CA SER A 18 -5.64 -0.52 -7.53
C SER A 18 -4.95 -1.83 -7.17
N ILE A 19 -4.39 -2.51 -8.17
CA ILE A 19 -3.74 -3.81 -8.01
C ILE A 19 -2.23 -3.59 -8.12
N PRO A 20 -1.48 -3.68 -7.01
CA PRO A 20 -0.06 -3.37 -7.02
C PRO A 20 0.74 -4.35 -7.88
N TYR A 21 1.88 -3.88 -8.38
CA TYR A 21 2.86 -4.76 -9.01
C TYR A 21 3.75 -5.33 -7.90
N LEU A 22 3.68 -6.65 -7.70
CA LEU A 22 4.42 -7.33 -6.65
C LEU A 22 5.45 -8.25 -7.30
N PRO A 23 6.76 -8.12 -6.96
CA PRO A 23 7.82 -8.91 -7.58
C PRO A 23 7.64 -10.43 -7.42
N SER A 24 6.96 -10.86 -6.36
CA SER A 24 6.65 -12.26 -6.08
C SER A 24 5.46 -12.80 -6.88
N GLU A 25 4.71 -11.95 -7.60
CA GLU A 25 3.52 -12.33 -8.34
C GLU A 25 3.75 -12.30 -9.86
N ASN A 26 3.30 -13.35 -10.55
CA ASN A 26 3.32 -13.42 -12.00
C ASN A 26 2.10 -12.71 -12.64
N ASP A 27 2.12 -12.56 -13.97
CA ASP A 27 1.02 -11.95 -14.73
C ASP A 27 -0.31 -12.68 -14.50
N THR A 28 -0.30 -14.02 -14.39
CA THR A 28 -1.50 -14.83 -14.15
C THR A 28 -2.21 -14.44 -12.86
N ALA A 29 -1.46 -14.25 -11.76
CA ALA A 29 -2.02 -13.83 -10.48
C ALA A 29 -2.61 -12.41 -10.56
N ARG A 30 -1.90 -11.47 -11.21
CA ARG A 30 -2.37 -10.10 -11.41
C ARG A 30 -3.62 -10.02 -12.29
N LEU A 31 -3.70 -10.81 -13.35
CA LEU A 31 -4.89 -10.92 -14.21
C LEU A 31 -6.06 -11.55 -13.45
N ALA A 32 -5.81 -12.56 -12.60
CA ALA A 32 -6.85 -13.14 -11.74
C ALA A 32 -7.38 -12.14 -10.71
N ALA A 33 -6.52 -11.28 -10.16
CA ALA A 33 -6.93 -10.18 -9.30
C ALA A 33 -7.80 -9.17 -10.06
N ALA A 34 -7.40 -8.78 -11.27
CA ALA A 34 -8.20 -7.87 -12.11
C ALA A 34 -9.59 -8.42 -12.41
N ARG A 35 -9.70 -9.70 -12.78
CA ARG A 35 -10.99 -10.39 -12.96
C ARG A 35 -11.83 -10.37 -11.69
N THR A 36 -11.24 -10.74 -10.55
CA THR A 36 -11.94 -10.73 -9.25
C THR A 36 -12.48 -9.35 -8.91
N VAL A 37 -11.69 -8.29 -9.12
CA VAL A 37 -12.13 -6.91 -8.88
C VAL A 37 -13.33 -6.56 -9.77
N ARG A 38 -13.27 -6.90 -11.06
CA ARG A 38 -14.37 -6.65 -12.00
C ARG A 38 -15.65 -7.43 -11.63
N GLU A 39 -15.52 -8.71 -11.28
CA GLU A 39 -16.63 -9.59 -10.85
C GLU A 39 -17.36 -9.03 -9.62
N LEU A 40 -16.64 -8.40 -8.70
CA LEU A 40 -17.21 -7.76 -7.52
C LEU A 40 -17.93 -6.44 -7.83
N GLY A 41 -17.92 -5.98 -9.08
CA GLY A 41 -18.56 -4.74 -9.52
C GLY A 41 -17.71 -3.50 -9.31
N PHE A 42 -16.39 -3.66 -9.18
CA PHE A 42 -15.43 -2.57 -9.03
C PHE A 42 -14.65 -2.32 -10.33
N GLU A 43 -13.88 -1.25 -10.33
CA GLU A 43 -13.06 -0.81 -11.46
C GLU A 43 -11.58 -1.20 -11.24
N PRO A 44 -11.06 -2.24 -11.94
CA PRO A 44 -9.66 -2.65 -11.77
C PRO A 44 -8.69 -1.63 -12.34
N MET A 45 -7.62 -1.34 -11.58
CA MET A 45 -6.49 -0.51 -12.01
C MET A 45 -5.16 -1.23 -11.70
N PRO A 46 -4.65 -2.09 -12.60
CA PRO A 46 -3.35 -2.72 -12.41
C PRO A 46 -2.21 -1.71 -12.47
N HIS A 47 -1.20 -1.92 -11.62
CA HIS A 47 0.05 -1.20 -11.68
C HIS A 47 0.99 -1.84 -12.70
N LEU A 48 1.67 -1.02 -13.49
CA LEU A 48 2.69 -1.41 -14.45
C LEU A 48 4.04 -0.89 -13.97
N SER A 49 4.90 -1.81 -13.53
CA SER A 49 6.26 -1.48 -13.10
C SER A 49 7.23 -1.52 -14.27
N ALA A 50 7.46 -0.37 -14.91
CA ALA A 50 8.21 -0.23 -16.17
C ALA A 50 9.50 -1.05 -16.21
N ARG A 51 10.39 -0.83 -15.24
CA ARG A 51 11.72 -1.47 -15.23
C ARG A 51 11.68 -2.98 -15.04
N ARG A 52 10.54 -3.56 -14.66
CA ARG A 52 10.35 -5.01 -14.49
C ARG A 52 9.77 -5.68 -15.73
N ILE A 53 9.35 -4.92 -16.74
CA ILE A 53 8.79 -5.47 -17.96
C ILE A 53 9.92 -5.85 -18.92
N GLY A 54 10.07 -7.14 -19.17
CA GLY A 54 11.19 -7.69 -19.94
C GLY A 54 11.14 -7.42 -21.45
N SER A 55 9.97 -7.17 -22.03
CA SER A 55 9.85 -6.89 -23.46
C SER A 55 8.57 -6.14 -23.81
N ARG A 56 8.54 -5.53 -25.00
CA ARG A 56 7.32 -4.90 -25.52
C ARG A 56 6.17 -5.90 -25.72
N ALA A 57 6.49 -7.10 -26.21
CA ALA A 57 5.51 -8.18 -26.36
C ALA A 57 4.91 -8.61 -25.01
N ALA A 58 5.69 -8.59 -23.92
CA ALA A 58 5.17 -8.87 -22.58
C ALA A 58 4.20 -7.79 -22.08
N LEU A 59 4.51 -6.50 -22.33
CA LEU A 59 3.59 -5.40 -22.03
C LEU A 59 2.28 -5.55 -22.83
N GLU A 60 2.38 -5.75 -24.14
CA GLU A 60 1.23 -5.92 -25.04
C GLU A 60 0.37 -7.10 -24.59
N HIS A 61 0.97 -8.27 -24.35
CA HIS A 61 0.26 -9.44 -23.87
C HIS A 61 -0.48 -9.19 -22.55
N PHE A 62 0.18 -8.57 -21.56
CA PHE A 62 -0.47 -8.30 -20.27
C PHE A 62 -1.65 -7.34 -20.42
N ILE A 63 -1.48 -6.25 -21.18
CA ILE A 63 -2.52 -5.23 -21.36
C ILE A 63 -3.70 -5.80 -22.13
N ASP A 64 -3.46 -6.49 -23.24
CA ASP A 64 -4.53 -7.11 -24.04
C ASP A 64 -5.34 -8.07 -23.18
N ARG A 65 -4.68 -8.92 -22.38
CA ARG A 65 -5.34 -9.83 -21.46
C ARG A 65 -6.10 -9.11 -20.35
N ALA A 66 -5.55 -8.04 -19.79
CA ALA A 66 -6.22 -7.26 -18.75
C ALA A 66 -7.51 -6.61 -19.29
N VAL A 67 -7.48 -6.10 -20.52
CA VAL A 67 -8.64 -5.51 -21.21
C VAL A 67 -9.67 -6.60 -21.54
N ILE A 68 -9.25 -7.68 -22.22
CA ILE A 68 -10.16 -8.75 -22.67
C ILE A 68 -10.79 -9.50 -21.50
N ASP A 69 -9.98 -9.89 -20.51
CA ASP A 69 -10.44 -10.77 -19.43
C ASP A 69 -11.22 -10.02 -18.34
N ALA A 70 -10.91 -8.74 -18.11
CA ALA A 70 -11.41 -8.00 -16.94
C ALA A 70 -11.98 -6.61 -17.28
N GLY A 71 -12.02 -6.22 -18.56
CA GLY A 71 -12.51 -4.91 -18.99
C GLY A 71 -11.70 -3.77 -18.35
N VAL A 72 -10.39 -3.92 -18.22
CA VAL A 72 -9.53 -2.88 -17.66
C VAL A 72 -9.50 -1.68 -18.61
N GLU A 73 -9.94 -0.52 -18.14
CA GLU A 73 -9.88 0.75 -18.89
C GLU A 73 -8.87 1.74 -18.31
N ARG A 74 -8.17 1.36 -17.23
CA ARG A 74 -7.26 2.25 -16.52
C ARG A 74 -6.09 1.49 -15.91
N CYS A 75 -4.91 2.10 -15.85
CA CYS A 75 -3.73 1.53 -15.22
C CYS A 75 -2.93 2.60 -14.48
N LEU A 76 -2.08 2.20 -13.52
CA LEU A 76 -1.10 3.10 -12.90
C LEU A 76 0.30 2.72 -13.39
N VAL A 77 1.02 3.65 -14.00
CA VAL A 77 2.41 3.41 -14.44
C VAL A 77 3.40 3.93 -13.41
N ILE A 78 4.32 3.07 -12.98
CA ILE A 78 5.41 3.39 -12.07
C ILE A 78 6.75 2.99 -12.68
N ALA A 79 7.84 3.64 -12.27
CA ALA A 79 9.16 3.27 -12.76
C ALA A 79 9.55 1.85 -12.33
N GLY A 80 9.26 1.47 -11.08
CA GLY A 80 9.78 0.26 -10.47
C GLY A 80 11.15 0.47 -9.82
N ASP A 81 11.59 -0.54 -9.10
CA ASP A 81 12.71 -0.52 -8.15
C ASP A 81 14.02 -1.10 -8.72
N LEU A 82 14.00 -1.75 -9.87
CA LEU A 82 15.22 -2.28 -10.49
C LEU A 82 16.18 -1.14 -10.89
N SER A 83 17.45 -1.25 -10.51
CA SER A 83 18.49 -0.29 -10.91
C SER A 83 18.73 -0.34 -12.42
N THR A 84 18.81 -1.55 -12.96
CA THR A 84 18.89 -1.85 -14.40
C THR A 84 17.54 -2.38 -14.89
N PRO A 85 16.91 -1.75 -15.89
CA PRO A 85 15.67 -2.26 -16.49
C PRO A 85 15.85 -3.68 -17.04
N ALA A 86 14.87 -4.55 -16.79
CA ALA A 86 14.85 -5.92 -17.31
C ALA A 86 14.58 -5.99 -18.83
N GLY A 87 14.11 -4.88 -19.42
CA GLY A 87 13.73 -4.78 -20.81
C GLY A 87 13.79 -3.33 -21.31
N PRO A 88 13.05 -2.99 -22.37
CA PRO A 88 13.21 -1.70 -23.06
C PRO A 88 12.65 -0.49 -22.29
N PHE A 89 12.03 -0.70 -21.13
CA PHE A 89 11.29 0.34 -20.42
C PHE A 89 12.08 0.89 -19.23
N ALA A 90 12.82 1.98 -19.46
CA ALA A 90 13.68 2.59 -18.45
C ALA A 90 12.92 3.31 -17.33
N ASP A 91 11.70 3.76 -17.60
CA ASP A 91 10.85 4.49 -16.67
C ASP A 91 9.37 4.44 -17.09
N SER A 92 8.47 4.99 -16.28
CA SER A 92 7.04 5.05 -16.59
C SER A 92 6.72 5.83 -17.88
N ALA A 93 7.55 6.81 -18.28
CA ALA A 93 7.31 7.57 -19.51
C ALA A 93 7.50 6.68 -20.75
N SER A 94 8.45 5.74 -20.72
CA SER A 94 8.64 4.78 -21.80
C SER A 94 7.43 3.85 -22.03
N ILE A 95 6.66 3.50 -20.99
CA ILE A 95 5.37 2.80 -21.17
C ILE A 95 4.35 3.73 -21.82
N ILE A 96 4.17 4.94 -21.27
CA ILE A 96 3.21 5.93 -21.79
C ILE A 96 3.48 6.20 -23.27
N GLU A 97 4.75 6.30 -23.66
CA GLU A 97 5.18 6.62 -25.02
C GLU A 97 5.24 5.40 -25.98
N SER A 98 5.00 4.18 -25.49
CA SER A 98 5.05 2.94 -26.29
C SER A 98 3.91 2.80 -27.30
N GLY A 99 2.82 3.51 -27.05
CA GLY A 99 1.55 3.44 -27.75
C GLY A 99 0.71 2.18 -27.47
N VAL A 100 1.16 1.31 -26.57
CA VAL A 100 0.45 0.06 -26.25
C VAL A 100 -0.88 0.34 -25.55
N LEU A 101 -0.90 1.32 -24.66
CA LEU A 101 -2.05 1.59 -23.79
C LEU A 101 -3.27 2.05 -24.60
N GLU A 102 -3.12 3.08 -25.44
CA GLU A 102 -4.24 3.62 -26.21
C GLU A 102 -4.71 2.66 -27.30
N ARG A 103 -3.81 1.86 -27.90
CA ARG A 103 -4.18 0.84 -28.90
C ARG A 103 -5.04 -0.26 -28.29
N ALA A 104 -4.79 -0.62 -27.03
CA ALA A 104 -5.57 -1.60 -26.30
C ALA A 104 -6.86 -1.03 -25.68
N GLY A 105 -7.13 0.27 -25.82
CA GLY A 105 -8.34 0.90 -25.31
C GLY A 105 -8.27 1.36 -23.85
N ILE A 106 -7.07 1.49 -23.27
CA ILE A 106 -6.91 2.16 -21.97
C ILE A 106 -7.32 3.63 -22.11
N LYS A 107 -8.18 4.10 -21.22
CA LYS A 107 -8.74 5.45 -21.20
C LYS A 107 -8.08 6.36 -20.18
N VAL A 108 -7.66 5.80 -19.03
CA VAL A 108 -7.07 6.58 -17.92
C VAL A 108 -5.70 6.02 -17.54
N VAL A 109 -4.71 6.89 -17.43
CA VAL A 109 -3.36 6.52 -17.00
C VAL A 109 -2.98 7.28 -15.73
N GLY A 110 -2.89 6.52 -14.64
CA GLY A 110 -2.37 6.96 -13.36
C GLY A 110 -0.87 7.21 -13.42
N VAL A 111 -0.40 8.29 -12.80
CA VAL A 111 1.01 8.60 -12.59
C VAL A 111 1.27 9.08 -11.16
N GLY A 112 2.46 8.76 -10.63
CA GLY A 112 2.85 9.14 -9.27
C GLY A 112 3.01 10.66 -9.08
N GLY A 113 2.41 11.18 -8.01
CA GLY A 113 2.65 12.51 -7.44
C GLY A 113 3.41 12.42 -6.11
N HIS A 114 4.26 13.42 -5.83
CA HIS A 114 5.20 13.37 -4.70
C HIS A 114 5.19 14.66 -3.86
N PRO A 115 4.15 14.89 -3.03
CA PRO A 115 4.05 16.08 -2.19
C PRO A 115 5.24 16.29 -1.25
N GLN A 116 5.79 15.20 -0.72
CA GLN A 116 6.92 15.21 0.24
C GLN A 116 8.28 15.05 -0.44
N GLY A 117 8.33 15.07 -1.78
CA GLY A 117 9.53 14.84 -2.56
C GLY A 117 9.77 13.38 -2.94
N HIS A 118 10.90 13.14 -3.62
CA HIS A 118 11.28 11.83 -4.17
C HIS A 118 12.78 11.59 -3.96
N PRO A 119 13.20 10.39 -3.52
CA PRO A 119 14.58 10.14 -3.06
C PRO A 119 15.64 10.34 -4.15
N VAL A 120 15.27 10.17 -5.42
CA VAL A 120 16.19 10.24 -6.57
C VAL A 120 15.87 11.37 -7.55
N MET A 121 15.06 12.37 -7.15
CA MET A 121 14.74 13.51 -8.02
C MET A 121 14.71 14.84 -7.26
N THR A 122 15.35 15.86 -7.85
CA THR A 122 15.26 17.25 -7.39
C THR A 122 13.83 17.78 -7.51
N SER A 123 13.51 18.89 -6.84
CA SER A 123 12.17 19.50 -6.95
C SER A 123 11.80 19.91 -8.37
N ALA A 124 12.75 20.52 -9.09
CA ALA A 124 12.52 20.95 -10.48
C ALA A 124 12.31 19.74 -11.41
N ASP A 125 13.08 18.67 -11.23
CA ASP A 125 12.93 17.47 -12.06
C ASP A 125 11.60 16.78 -11.81
N ARG A 126 11.12 16.71 -10.57
CA ARG A 126 9.81 16.11 -10.25
C ARG A 126 8.67 16.78 -11.00
N TRP A 127 8.64 18.12 -11.01
CA TRP A 127 7.61 18.87 -11.72
C TRP A 127 7.70 18.65 -13.23
N ARG A 128 8.89 18.80 -13.81
CA ARG A 128 9.10 18.57 -15.25
C ARG A 128 8.69 17.16 -15.68
N VAL A 129 8.99 16.16 -14.86
CA VAL A 129 8.63 14.76 -15.11
C VAL A 129 7.12 14.55 -15.02
N LEU A 130 6.45 15.13 -14.03
CA LEU A 130 4.98 15.05 -13.90
C LEU A 130 4.28 15.74 -15.07
N GLU A 131 4.64 17.00 -15.37
CA GLU A 131 4.12 17.79 -16.48
C GLU A 131 4.27 17.03 -17.81
N ARG A 132 5.47 16.52 -18.10
CA ARG A 132 5.72 15.73 -19.32
C ARG A 132 4.82 14.49 -19.38
N LYS A 133 4.68 13.73 -18.29
CA LYS A 133 3.85 12.52 -18.30
C LYS A 133 2.39 12.85 -18.60
N CYS A 134 1.84 13.87 -17.95
CA CYS A 134 0.48 14.32 -18.18
C CYS A 134 0.26 14.72 -19.64
N GLN A 135 1.11 15.59 -20.18
CA GLN A 135 1.05 16.01 -21.59
C GLN A 135 1.14 14.84 -22.57
N ARG A 136 2.00 13.85 -22.28
CA ARG A 136 2.17 12.67 -23.15
C ARG A 136 0.98 11.71 -23.10
N ILE A 137 0.31 11.61 -21.96
CA ILE A 137 -0.93 10.84 -21.82
C ILE A 137 -2.04 11.53 -22.64
N GLU A 138 -2.21 12.84 -22.50
CA GLU A 138 -3.22 13.62 -23.24
C GLU A 138 -2.98 13.61 -24.75
N ALA A 139 -1.72 13.77 -25.19
CA ALA A 139 -1.34 13.72 -26.60
C ALA A 139 -1.66 12.37 -27.27
N ARG A 140 -1.94 11.32 -26.48
CA ARG A 140 -2.34 9.99 -26.93
C ARG A 140 -3.83 9.71 -26.75
N GLY A 141 -4.63 10.74 -26.42
CA GLY A 141 -6.08 10.62 -26.27
C GLY A 141 -6.54 9.94 -24.98
N MET A 142 -5.66 9.81 -23.99
CA MET A 142 -5.98 9.24 -22.68
C MET A 142 -6.07 10.36 -21.63
N ALA A 143 -6.79 10.10 -20.53
CA ALA A 143 -6.92 11.02 -19.41
C ALA A 143 -5.83 10.75 -18.35
N PRO A 144 -5.01 11.76 -17.98
CA PRO A 144 -4.10 11.64 -16.85
C PRO A 144 -4.86 11.59 -15.52
N LEU A 145 -4.34 10.79 -14.59
CA LEU A 145 -4.77 10.76 -13.19
C LEU A 145 -3.53 10.84 -12.32
N VAL A 146 -3.45 11.81 -11.40
CA VAL A 146 -2.28 11.90 -10.51
C VAL A 146 -2.60 11.20 -9.21
N ILE A 147 -1.74 10.27 -8.78
CA ILE A 147 -1.93 9.51 -7.53
C ILE A 147 -0.74 9.79 -6.64
N THR A 148 -0.96 10.38 -5.47
CA THR A 148 0.14 10.65 -4.54
C THR A 148 0.50 9.39 -3.77
N GLN A 149 1.75 9.35 -3.26
CA GLN A 149 2.04 8.46 -2.14
C GLN A 149 1.16 8.83 -0.93
N PHE A 150 0.96 7.91 0.02
CA PHE A 150 0.36 8.26 1.30
C PHE A 150 1.18 9.34 2.01
N ALA A 151 0.48 10.26 2.66
CA ALA A 151 1.06 11.34 3.44
C ALA A 151 0.49 11.34 4.85
N PHE A 152 1.25 11.90 5.79
CA PHE A 152 0.82 12.10 7.18
C PHE A 152 0.60 13.57 7.52
N ASP A 153 0.90 14.47 6.58
CA ASP A 153 0.75 15.92 6.74
C ASP A 153 -0.08 16.49 5.59
N ALA A 154 -1.31 16.88 5.91
CA ALA A 154 -2.26 17.42 4.93
C ALA A 154 -1.86 18.82 4.44
N ASP A 155 -1.18 19.63 5.26
CA ASP A 155 -0.73 20.97 4.85
C ASP A 155 0.30 20.87 3.72
N VAL A 156 1.20 19.86 3.79
CA VAL A 156 2.15 19.59 2.71
C VAL A 156 1.44 19.18 1.41
N VAL A 157 0.36 18.40 1.51
CA VAL A 157 -0.44 18.01 0.34
C VAL A 157 -1.18 19.21 -0.25
N LEU A 158 -1.81 20.05 0.59
CA LEU A 158 -2.53 21.26 0.15
C LEU A 158 -1.58 22.27 -0.52
N ALA A 159 -0.41 22.51 0.07
CA ALA A 159 0.62 23.35 -0.54
C ALA A 159 1.08 22.78 -1.90
N TRP A 160 1.25 21.46 -1.99
CA TRP A 160 1.60 20.80 -3.26
C TRP A 160 0.47 20.87 -4.29
N LEU A 161 -0.80 20.77 -3.89
CA LEU A 161 -1.95 20.95 -4.78
C LEU A 161 -2.02 22.40 -5.32
N ASN A 162 -1.76 23.40 -4.48
CA ASN A 162 -1.68 24.80 -4.92
C ASN A 162 -0.60 24.99 -6.00
N GLU A 163 0.60 24.45 -5.78
CA GLU A 163 1.69 24.50 -6.77
C GLU A 163 1.34 23.71 -8.05
N LEU A 164 0.71 22.54 -7.92
CA LEU A 164 0.24 21.73 -9.06
C LEU A 164 -0.71 22.54 -9.95
N ARG A 165 -1.66 23.27 -9.35
CA ARG A 165 -2.63 24.10 -10.07
C ARG A 165 -2.01 25.38 -10.62
N ALA A 166 -1.08 26.01 -9.91
CA ALA A 166 -0.32 27.17 -10.39
C ALA A 166 0.52 26.85 -11.65
N ARG A 167 0.91 25.58 -11.82
CA ARG A 167 1.60 25.06 -13.02
C ARG A 167 0.65 24.70 -14.16
N GLY A 168 -0.65 24.88 -13.99
CA GLY A 168 -1.67 24.56 -15.00
C GLY A 168 -1.99 23.07 -15.11
N ILE A 169 -1.50 22.22 -14.21
CA ILE A 169 -1.91 20.81 -14.18
C ILE A 169 -3.27 20.74 -13.50
N THR A 170 -4.34 20.57 -14.26
CA THR A 170 -5.74 20.56 -13.77
C THR A 170 -6.33 19.16 -13.64
N HIS A 171 -5.57 18.12 -13.94
CA HIS A 171 -6.07 16.74 -13.91
C HIS A 171 -6.50 16.30 -12.49
N PRO A 172 -7.39 15.30 -12.40
CA PRO A 172 -7.84 14.76 -11.12
C PRO A 172 -6.67 14.21 -10.29
N VAL A 173 -6.77 14.37 -8.98
CA VAL A 173 -5.77 13.90 -8.01
C VAL A 173 -6.39 12.91 -7.03
N LEU A 174 -5.75 11.76 -6.88
CA LEU A 174 -6.02 10.83 -5.81
C LEU A 174 -4.96 11.00 -4.72
N VAL A 175 -5.35 11.53 -3.56
CA VAL A 175 -4.44 11.76 -2.42
C VAL A 175 -4.34 10.50 -1.59
N GLY A 176 -3.12 9.99 -1.43
CA GLY A 176 -2.84 8.83 -0.60
C GLY A 176 -3.17 9.05 0.88
N VAL A 177 -4.07 8.23 1.40
CA VAL A 177 -4.48 8.19 2.81
C VAL A 177 -4.07 6.85 3.42
N PRO A 178 -3.23 6.82 4.47
CA PRO A 178 -2.96 5.58 5.19
C PRO A 178 -4.21 5.16 5.96
N GLY A 179 -4.73 3.96 5.71
CA GLY A 179 -5.83 3.39 6.48
C GLY A 179 -5.42 3.11 7.94
N PRO A 180 -6.40 2.91 8.84
CA PRO A 180 -6.12 2.62 10.24
C PRO A 180 -5.17 1.43 10.39
N ALA A 181 -4.14 1.58 11.21
CA ALA A 181 -3.12 0.56 11.46
C ALA A 181 -2.36 0.83 12.76
N SER A 182 -1.53 -0.13 13.20
CA SER A 182 -0.58 0.11 14.28
C SER A 182 0.47 1.15 13.85
N ILE A 183 0.98 1.93 14.81
CA ILE A 183 2.05 2.91 14.54
C ILE A 183 3.29 2.19 13.98
N ALA A 184 3.66 1.03 14.54
CA ALA A 184 4.78 0.23 14.04
C ALA A 184 4.62 -0.15 12.55
N ARG A 185 3.41 -0.57 12.14
CA ARG A 185 3.12 -0.91 10.74
C ARG A 185 3.22 0.32 9.83
N LEU A 186 2.67 1.46 10.26
CA LEU A 186 2.76 2.71 9.52
C LEU A 186 4.22 3.19 9.38
N VAL A 187 5.06 3.06 10.43
CA VAL A 187 6.49 3.42 10.38
C VAL A 187 7.22 2.56 9.35
N ARG A 188 6.96 1.25 9.36
CA ARG A 188 7.54 0.32 8.39
C ARG A 188 7.22 0.69 6.95
N TYR A 189 5.96 1.02 6.65
CA TYR A 189 5.58 1.46 5.30
C TYR A 189 6.17 2.84 4.96
N ALA A 190 6.23 3.78 5.91
CA ALA A 190 6.85 5.08 5.71
C ALA A 190 8.34 4.96 5.34
N ALA A 191 9.07 4.06 6.00
CA ALA A 191 10.48 3.79 5.71
C ALA A 191 10.71 3.31 4.26
N MET A 192 9.79 2.52 3.71
CA MET A 192 9.85 2.06 2.31
C MET A 192 9.64 3.21 1.30
N CYS A 193 8.99 4.30 1.73
CA CYS A 193 8.68 5.47 0.89
C CYS A 193 9.73 6.58 0.99
N GLY A 194 10.64 6.49 1.97
CA GLY A 194 11.79 7.38 2.14
C GLY A 194 11.68 8.29 3.36
N VAL A 195 12.80 8.97 3.65
CA VAL A 195 13.05 9.67 4.92
C VAL A 195 12.02 10.76 5.23
N ALA A 196 11.57 11.54 4.22
CA ALA A 196 10.62 12.62 4.45
C ALA A 196 9.25 12.12 4.97
N ALA A 197 8.77 10.99 4.46
CA ALA A 197 7.54 10.36 4.93
C ALA A 197 7.71 9.83 6.36
N SER A 198 8.85 9.21 6.67
CA SER A 198 9.19 8.76 8.03
C SER A 198 9.30 9.91 9.03
N THR A 199 9.97 11.02 8.68
CA THR A 199 10.11 12.19 9.56
C THR A 199 8.76 12.87 9.82
N SER A 200 7.94 13.05 8.78
CA SER A 200 6.58 13.59 8.90
C SER A 200 5.75 12.73 9.86
N MET A 201 5.82 11.41 9.71
CA MET A 201 5.16 10.48 10.62
C MET A 201 5.65 10.63 12.07
N LEU A 202 6.96 10.59 12.30
CA LEU A 202 7.53 10.72 13.64
C LEU A 202 7.17 12.06 14.30
N SER A 203 7.11 13.16 13.55
CA SER A 203 6.72 14.46 14.10
C SER A 203 5.26 14.50 14.57
N ARG A 204 4.35 13.84 13.85
CA ARG A 204 2.90 13.85 14.17
C ARG A 204 2.53 12.81 15.23
N TYR A 205 3.19 11.66 15.24
CA TYR A 205 2.89 10.57 16.16
C TYR A 205 3.84 10.50 17.38
N GLY A 206 5.05 11.04 17.27
CA GLY A 206 6.04 11.06 18.35
C GLY A 206 5.74 12.07 19.47
N ILE A 207 4.94 13.09 19.22
CA ILE A 207 4.50 14.06 20.24
C ILE A 207 3.39 13.47 21.14
N SER A 208 2.72 12.39 20.70
CA SER A 208 1.55 11.82 21.38
C SER A 208 1.81 10.44 22.00
N ILE A 209 3.08 10.12 22.30
CA ILE A 209 3.51 8.86 22.94
C ILE A 209 2.85 8.68 24.33
N GLY A 210 2.50 9.77 25.02
CA GLY A 210 1.85 9.71 26.34
C GLY A 210 0.33 9.46 26.33
N ARG A 211 -0.35 9.43 25.16
CA ARG A 211 -1.82 9.30 25.09
C ARG A 211 -2.34 8.24 24.10
N LEU A 212 -1.48 7.60 23.32
CA LEU A 212 -1.88 6.60 22.32
C LEU A 212 -1.65 5.16 22.81
N LEU A 213 -2.39 4.76 23.85
CA LEU A 213 -2.84 3.37 23.97
C LEU A 213 -4.03 3.19 23.01
N GLY A 214 -3.77 3.17 21.69
CA GLY A 214 -4.82 3.11 20.68
C GLY A 214 -4.31 3.05 19.24
N ARG A 215 -5.16 2.61 18.31
CA ARG A 215 -4.89 2.59 16.86
C ARG A 215 -4.84 4.02 16.32
N ALA A 216 -3.84 4.32 15.49
CA ALA A 216 -3.80 5.59 14.75
C ALA A 216 -4.77 5.53 13.56
N GLY A 217 -5.73 6.45 13.53
CA GLY A 217 -6.70 6.60 12.43
C GLY A 217 -6.34 7.79 11.53
N PRO A 218 -6.77 7.80 10.26
CA PRO A 218 -6.47 8.89 9.33
C PRO A 218 -7.27 10.18 9.57
N ASP A 219 -8.15 10.22 10.59
CA ASP A 219 -9.04 11.34 10.90
C ASP A 219 -8.36 12.70 10.89
N VAL A 220 -7.24 12.85 11.60
CA VAL A 220 -6.54 14.14 11.70
C VAL A 220 -6.07 14.61 10.32
N PHE A 221 -5.53 13.70 9.51
CA PHE A 221 -5.08 14.00 8.15
C PHE A 221 -6.26 14.31 7.24
N VAL A 222 -7.30 13.48 7.24
CA VAL A 222 -8.44 13.61 6.33
C VAL A 222 -9.27 14.84 6.67
N ASN A 223 -9.58 15.11 7.95
CA ASN A 223 -10.27 16.33 8.37
C ASN A 223 -9.51 17.56 7.89
N ARG A 224 -8.20 17.64 8.17
CA ARG A 224 -7.40 18.81 7.77
C ARG A 224 -7.33 18.97 6.25
N LEU A 225 -7.21 17.87 5.50
CA LEU A 225 -7.22 17.89 4.04
C LEU A 225 -8.55 18.46 3.54
N VAL A 226 -9.66 17.94 4.02
CA VAL A 226 -11.02 18.31 3.61
C VAL A 226 -11.31 19.76 3.94
N ASP A 227 -10.99 20.21 5.15
CA ASP A 227 -11.14 21.61 5.59
C ASP A 227 -10.30 22.58 4.76
N GLY A 228 -9.20 22.11 4.17
CA GLY A 228 -8.32 22.91 3.33
C GLY A 228 -8.61 22.85 1.83
N LEU A 229 -9.43 21.90 1.37
CA LEU A 229 -9.81 21.80 -0.03
C LEU A 229 -10.78 22.91 -0.40
N THR A 230 -10.69 23.35 -1.65
CA THR A 230 -11.45 24.46 -2.22
C THR A 230 -11.69 24.16 -3.70
N GLU A 231 -12.62 24.85 -4.35
CA GLU A 231 -12.88 24.67 -5.79
C GLU A 231 -11.62 24.86 -6.66
N ALA A 232 -10.72 25.78 -6.28
CA ALA A 232 -9.44 26.00 -6.95
C ALA A 232 -8.55 24.74 -7.03
N HIS A 233 -8.72 23.79 -6.11
CA HIS A 233 -8.00 22.52 -6.13
C HIS A 233 -8.57 21.52 -7.16
N GLY A 234 -9.74 21.76 -7.74
CA GLY A 234 -10.37 20.87 -8.72
C GLY A 234 -10.78 19.52 -8.12
N GLN A 235 -10.80 18.47 -8.95
CA GLN A 235 -11.19 17.13 -8.50
C GLN A 235 -10.07 16.49 -7.68
N VAL A 236 -10.29 16.39 -6.36
CA VAL A 236 -9.38 15.74 -5.41
C VAL A 236 -10.18 14.71 -4.61
N SER A 237 -9.71 13.45 -4.63
CA SER A 237 -10.36 12.35 -3.92
C SER A 237 -9.33 11.54 -3.12
N PRO A 238 -9.74 10.87 -2.03
CA PRO A 238 -8.82 10.03 -1.27
C PRO A 238 -8.50 8.70 -1.99
N HIS A 239 -7.26 8.24 -1.81
CA HIS A 239 -6.75 6.94 -2.21
C HIS A 239 -6.32 6.16 -0.96
N LEU A 240 -7.16 5.25 -0.51
CA LEU A 240 -6.96 4.56 0.75
C LEU A 240 -5.94 3.43 0.58
N PHE A 241 -4.90 3.44 1.41
CA PHE A 241 -3.95 2.35 1.59
C PHE A 241 -4.35 1.55 2.83
N PRO A 242 -5.09 0.43 2.72
CA PRO A 242 -5.60 -0.34 3.84
C PRO A 242 -4.51 -1.15 4.55
N PHE A 243 -3.52 -0.48 5.15
CA PHE A 243 -2.38 -1.11 5.80
C PHE A 243 -2.80 -2.01 6.97
N GLY A 244 -3.81 -1.64 7.75
CA GLY A 244 -4.41 -2.49 8.79
C GLY A 244 -5.35 -3.58 8.26
N GLY A 245 -5.61 -3.59 6.95
CA GLY A 245 -6.56 -4.48 6.29
C GLY A 245 -7.82 -3.75 5.80
N ILE A 246 -8.52 -4.37 4.85
CA ILE A 246 -9.68 -3.78 4.19
C ILE A 246 -10.84 -3.60 5.17
N ALA A 247 -11.12 -4.59 6.03
CA ALA A 247 -12.23 -4.54 6.99
C ALA A 247 -12.14 -3.34 7.95
N GLN A 248 -10.96 -3.12 8.54
CA GLN A 248 -10.71 -1.99 9.44
C GLN A 248 -10.81 -0.65 8.70
N SER A 249 -10.37 -0.64 7.45
CA SER A 249 -10.45 0.54 6.60
C SER A 249 -11.90 0.88 6.24
N MET A 250 -12.74 -0.11 5.94
CA MET A 250 -14.16 0.10 5.65
C MET A 250 -14.95 0.50 6.89
N GLU A 251 -14.63 -0.07 8.05
CA GLU A 251 -15.21 0.37 9.34
C GLU A 251 -14.91 1.84 9.62
N TRP A 252 -13.67 2.26 9.38
CA TRP A 252 -13.32 3.67 9.51
C TRP A 252 -14.06 4.55 8.50
N VAL A 253 -14.18 4.14 7.23
CA VAL A 253 -14.90 4.90 6.20
C VAL A 253 -16.37 5.10 6.57
N GLU A 254 -17.05 4.05 7.04
CA GLU A 254 -18.44 4.13 7.49
C GLU A 254 -18.58 5.09 8.68
N HIS A 255 -17.76 4.94 9.71
CA HIS A 255 -17.78 5.83 10.87
C HIS A 255 -17.42 7.28 10.52
N TYR A 256 -16.56 7.50 9.54
CA TYR A 256 -16.20 8.83 9.06
C TYR A 256 -17.38 9.47 8.32
N ARG A 257 -17.99 8.78 7.36
CA ARG A 257 -19.17 9.26 6.60
C ARG A 257 -20.33 9.62 7.51
N MET A 258 -20.60 8.80 8.53
CA MET A 258 -21.65 9.06 9.51
C MET A 258 -21.44 10.36 10.31
N ARG A 259 -20.20 10.78 10.52
CA ARG A 259 -19.88 12.01 11.28
C ARG A 259 -19.70 13.25 10.40
N ALA A 260 -19.06 13.08 9.25
CA ALA A 260 -18.63 14.19 8.38
C ALA A 260 -19.54 14.44 7.17
N GLY A 261 -20.52 13.55 6.91
CA GLY A 261 -21.35 13.59 5.71
C GLY A 261 -20.72 12.85 4.52
N ASP A 262 -21.56 12.46 3.55
CA ASP A 262 -21.20 11.47 2.52
C ASP A 262 -20.36 12.06 1.37
N GLU A 263 -20.47 13.37 1.12
CA GLU A 263 -19.83 14.04 -0.03
C GLU A 263 -18.29 14.03 0.03
N CYS A 264 -17.74 14.05 1.24
CA CYS A 264 -16.31 14.14 1.51
C CYS A 264 -15.49 12.94 1.00
N LEU A 265 -16.10 11.74 0.93
CA LEU A 265 -15.45 10.49 0.50
C LEU A 265 -16.17 9.82 -0.68
N ALA A 266 -17.01 10.56 -1.41
CA ALA A 266 -17.91 10.00 -2.44
C ALA A 266 -17.17 9.32 -3.61
N GLN A 267 -15.93 9.73 -3.89
CA GLN A 267 -15.10 9.20 -5.00
C GLN A 267 -13.79 8.58 -4.51
N MET A 268 -13.79 7.99 -3.31
CA MET A 268 -12.63 7.28 -2.77
C MET A 268 -12.22 6.12 -3.68
N SER A 269 -10.91 5.89 -3.80
CA SER A 269 -10.34 4.68 -4.38
C SER A 269 -9.57 3.89 -3.32
N VAL A 270 -9.38 2.59 -3.53
CA VAL A 270 -8.68 1.73 -2.58
C VAL A 270 -7.52 1.03 -3.28
N GLN A 271 -6.33 1.07 -2.71
CA GLN A 271 -5.23 0.22 -3.14
C GLN A 271 -5.31 -1.13 -2.45
N LEU A 272 -5.18 -2.22 -3.18
CA LEU A 272 -4.88 -3.50 -2.54
C LEU A 272 -3.49 -3.40 -1.94
N VAL A 273 -3.41 -3.47 -0.62
CA VAL A 273 -2.16 -3.73 0.07
C VAL A 273 -2.13 -5.22 0.29
N GLN A 274 -1.03 -5.89 -0.06
CA GLN A 274 -0.78 -7.20 0.53
C GLN A 274 -0.61 -6.99 2.02
N THR A 275 -1.66 -7.31 2.78
CA THR A 275 -1.46 -7.83 4.12
C THR A 275 -0.55 -9.05 3.92
N PRO A 276 0.66 -9.07 4.49
CA PRO A 276 1.50 -10.25 4.36
C PRO A 276 0.66 -11.45 4.82
N ASP A 277 0.66 -12.54 4.04
CA ASP A 277 -0.28 -13.66 4.19
C ASP A 277 -0.58 -13.93 5.65
N LEU A 278 -1.80 -13.55 6.07
CA LEU A 278 -2.25 -13.80 7.42
C LEU A 278 -2.75 -15.24 7.50
N PRO A 279 -2.38 -15.98 8.54
CA PRO A 279 -1.52 -15.55 9.65
C PRO A 279 -0.02 -15.50 9.26
N LEU A 280 0.68 -14.49 9.78
CA LEU A 280 2.14 -14.32 9.65
C LEU A 280 2.88 -15.41 10.40
N ARG A 281 4.07 -15.72 9.89
CA ARG A 281 5.00 -16.65 10.55
C ARG A 281 5.48 -16.05 11.86
N CYS A 282 5.39 -16.84 12.92
CA CYS A 282 6.11 -16.57 14.16
C CYS A 282 7.62 -16.61 13.87
N PRO A 283 8.40 -15.60 14.30
CA PRO A 283 9.84 -15.57 14.07
C PRO A 283 10.58 -16.71 14.78
N CYS A 284 9.99 -17.28 15.84
CA CYS A 284 10.57 -18.37 16.61
C CYS A 284 10.30 -19.75 15.96
N CYS A 285 9.03 -20.13 15.74
CA CYS A 285 8.70 -21.47 15.24
C CYS A 285 8.43 -21.56 13.74
N GLY A 286 8.27 -20.43 13.04
CA GLY A 286 7.99 -20.38 11.61
C GLY A 286 6.55 -20.71 11.22
N HIS A 287 5.69 -21.12 12.16
CA HIS A 287 4.27 -21.38 11.91
C HIS A 287 3.47 -20.08 11.76
N ARG A 288 2.50 -20.11 10.85
CA ARG A 288 1.58 -19.02 10.56
C ARG A 288 0.59 -18.88 11.72
N THR A 289 0.93 -18.06 12.71
CA THR A 289 0.18 -17.95 13.98
C THR A 289 -0.02 -16.50 14.43
N LEU A 290 0.59 -15.54 13.74
CA LEU A 290 0.58 -14.13 14.15
C LEU A 290 -0.32 -13.31 13.23
N ASP A 291 -1.19 -12.49 13.80
CA ASP A 291 -2.06 -11.60 13.02
C ASP A 291 -1.32 -10.30 12.57
N GLU A 292 -0.20 -10.00 13.23
CA GLU A 292 0.66 -8.84 13.00
C GLU A 292 2.03 -9.06 13.66
N ARG A 293 3.10 -8.42 13.14
CA ARG A 293 4.42 -8.43 13.79
C ARG A 293 4.61 -7.28 14.78
N GLY A 294 5.30 -7.54 15.89
CA GLY A 294 5.68 -6.57 16.92
C GLY A 294 4.52 -6.10 17.81
N THR A 295 3.47 -6.92 17.97
CA THR A 295 2.27 -6.55 18.74
C THR A 295 2.19 -7.23 20.10
N PHE A 296 3.28 -7.83 20.58
CA PHE A 296 3.32 -8.57 21.85
C PHE A 296 2.31 -9.73 21.88
N ARG A 297 1.98 -10.26 20.69
CA ARG A 297 1.10 -11.43 20.56
C ARG A 297 1.92 -12.68 20.84
N ILE A 298 1.37 -13.55 21.67
CA ILE A 298 1.98 -14.83 22.02
C ILE A 298 1.59 -15.87 20.97
N CYS A 299 2.60 -16.50 20.37
CA CYS A 299 2.41 -17.61 19.44
C CYS A 299 1.82 -18.82 20.18
N ALA A 300 0.63 -19.29 19.80
CA ALA A 300 0.03 -20.46 20.44
C ALA A 300 0.81 -21.78 20.23
N VAL A 301 1.74 -21.82 19.26
CA VAL A 301 2.52 -23.02 18.94
C VAL A 301 3.84 -23.13 19.70
N CYS A 302 4.51 -22.01 19.98
CA CYS A 302 5.80 -22.03 20.67
C CYS A 302 5.86 -21.09 21.88
N PHE A 303 4.80 -20.35 22.16
CA PHE A 303 4.71 -19.38 23.25
C PHE A 303 5.67 -18.18 23.16
N TRP A 304 6.34 -17.98 22.02
CA TRP A 304 7.13 -16.77 21.79
C TRP A 304 6.21 -15.54 21.73
N GLU A 305 6.53 -14.51 22.52
CA GLU A 305 5.83 -13.23 22.49
C GLU A 305 6.50 -12.31 21.47
N ASP A 306 5.77 -11.95 20.43
CA ASP A 306 6.34 -11.24 19.29
C ASP A 306 6.50 -9.73 19.57
N ASP A 307 7.67 -9.38 20.08
CA ASP A 307 8.17 -8.04 20.36
C ASP A 307 8.83 -7.36 19.15
N GLY A 308 8.71 -7.96 17.97
CA GLY A 308 9.27 -7.46 16.71
C GLY A 308 10.73 -7.83 16.46
N GLN A 309 11.32 -8.70 17.28
CA GLN A 309 12.64 -9.30 17.00
C GLN A 309 12.59 -10.20 15.76
N ASP A 310 13.66 -10.22 14.96
CA ASP A 310 13.75 -10.99 13.71
C ASP A 310 15.20 -11.44 13.41
N ASP A 311 15.45 -11.98 12.21
CA ASP A 311 16.73 -12.57 11.81
C ASP A 311 17.95 -11.66 12.01
N TYR A 312 17.80 -10.36 11.77
CA TYR A 312 18.92 -9.40 11.82
C TYR A 312 19.40 -9.12 13.25
N ASP A 313 18.59 -9.41 14.26
CA ASP A 313 18.91 -9.21 15.67
C ASP A 313 18.60 -10.45 16.52
N ALA A 314 18.62 -11.62 15.90
CA ALA A 314 18.14 -12.86 16.53
C ALA A 314 18.98 -13.30 17.74
N ASP A 315 20.27 -12.93 17.79
CA ASP A 315 21.17 -13.28 18.89
C ASP A 315 21.12 -12.29 20.07
N VAL A 316 20.43 -11.16 19.91
CA VAL A 316 20.32 -10.12 20.95
C VAL A 316 19.34 -10.57 22.03
N VAL A 317 19.73 -10.44 23.30
CA VAL A 317 18.80 -10.53 24.42
C VAL A 317 18.26 -9.13 24.70
N ARG A 318 16.94 -8.95 24.57
CA ARG A 318 16.29 -7.63 24.68
C ARG A 318 15.78 -7.32 26.10
N ASP A 319 15.93 -8.23 27.05
CA ASP A 319 15.36 -8.16 28.42
C ASP A 319 13.85 -7.82 28.41
N GLY A 320 13.15 -8.27 27.37
CA GLY A 320 11.76 -7.96 27.08
C GLY A 320 10.80 -9.06 27.55
N PRO A 321 9.63 -9.24 26.89
CA PRO A 321 8.62 -10.22 27.30
C PRO A 321 9.15 -11.67 27.28
N ASN A 322 10.12 -11.96 26.41
CA ASN A 322 10.79 -13.27 26.33
C ASN A 322 11.90 -13.44 27.39
N GLY A 323 12.06 -12.47 28.30
CA GLY A 323 13.03 -12.48 29.39
C GLY A 323 14.47 -12.45 28.88
N CYS A 324 15.30 -13.36 29.41
CA CYS A 324 16.72 -13.48 29.07
C CYS A 324 16.99 -14.29 27.79
N LEU A 325 15.96 -14.62 27.01
CA LEU A 325 16.12 -15.33 25.74
C LEU A 325 16.43 -14.39 24.59
N SER A 326 17.33 -14.84 23.72
CA SER A 326 17.41 -14.37 22.34
C SER A 326 16.47 -15.18 21.44
N LEU A 327 16.10 -14.63 20.29
CA LEU A 327 15.29 -15.34 19.30
C LEU A 327 16.00 -16.61 18.78
N THR A 328 17.33 -16.58 18.63
CA THR A 328 18.13 -17.76 18.29
C THR A 328 17.97 -18.87 19.32
N GLN A 329 18.00 -18.53 20.61
CA GLN A 329 17.79 -19.50 21.68
C GLN A 329 16.35 -20.02 21.69
N GLY A 330 15.35 -19.14 21.48
CA GLY A 330 13.95 -19.53 21.33
C GLY A 330 13.73 -20.53 20.19
N ARG A 331 14.35 -20.31 19.04
CA ARG A 331 14.32 -21.23 17.88
C ARG A 331 14.91 -22.59 18.21
N ALA A 332 16.08 -22.61 18.86
CA ALA A 332 16.74 -23.84 19.29
C ALA A 332 15.88 -24.62 20.29
N ASN A 333 15.27 -23.93 21.24
CA ASN A 333 14.38 -24.49 22.25
C ASN A 333 13.13 -25.11 21.62
N TYR A 334 12.48 -24.40 20.69
CA TYR A 334 11.32 -24.94 19.97
C TYR A 334 11.67 -26.22 19.21
N LYS A 335 12.84 -26.25 18.55
CA LYS A 335 13.33 -27.45 17.86
C LYS A 335 13.61 -28.62 18.83
N ALA A 336 14.06 -28.32 20.04
CA ALA A 336 14.42 -29.33 21.03
C ALA A 336 13.21 -29.93 21.77
N PHE A 337 12.23 -29.11 22.15
CA PHE A 337 11.12 -29.55 23.01
C PHE A 337 9.75 -28.93 22.67
N GLY A 338 9.61 -28.13 21.62
CA GLY A 338 8.31 -27.64 21.14
C GLY A 338 7.79 -26.37 21.80
N ALA A 339 8.60 -25.67 22.61
CA ALA A 339 8.27 -24.36 23.17
C ALA A 339 9.51 -23.43 23.17
N SER A 340 9.30 -22.13 23.28
CA SER A 340 10.37 -21.13 23.35
C SER A 340 11.10 -21.16 24.69
N GLN A 341 10.42 -21.47 25.80
CA GLN A 341 11.02 -21.82 27.10
C GLN A 341 10.43 -23.13 27.63
N MET A 342 11.21 -23.84 28.44
CA MET A 342 10.77 -25.08 29.09
C MET A 342 9.53 -24.86 29.98
N LYS A 343 9.48 -23.72 30.67
CA LYS A 343 8.36 -23.36 31.56
C LYS A 343 7.04 -23.14 30.80
N ASP A 344 7.10 -22.90 29.49
CA ASP A 344 5.95 -22.55 28.66
C ASP A 344 5.28 -23.76 28.02
N LEU A 345 5.85 -24.96 28.17
CA LEU A 345 5.31 -26.23 27.66
C LEU A 345 3.82 -26.46 27.98
N PRO A 346 3.29 -26.10 29.17
CA PRO A 346 1.86 -26.29 29.46
C PRO A 346 0.92 -25.40 28.64
N TYR A 347 1.44 -24.37 27.95
CA TYR A 347 0.64 -23.37 27.25
C TYR A 347 0.73 -23.43 25.72
N VAL A 348 1.53 -24.35 25.17
CA VAL A 348 1.64 -24.55 23.72
C VAL A 348 0.63 -25.57 23.19
N ARG A 349 0.36 -25.50 21.89
CA ARG A 349 -0.38 -26.53 21.15
C ARG A 349 0.34 -26.91 19.85
N LEU A 350 -0.02 -28.06 19.29
CA LEU A 350 0.41 -28.42 17.94
C LEU A 350 -0.15 -27.42 16.90
N PRO A 351 0.60 -27.12 15.82
CA PRO A 351 0.10 -26.30 14.72
C PRO A 351 -1.03 -27.01 13.98
N PHE A 352 -2.04 -26.24 13.55
CA PHE A 352 -3.06 -26.75 12.64
C PHE A 352 -2.49 -26.89 11.22
N PRO A 353 -3.10 -27.72 10.33
CA PRO A 353 -2.61 -27.91 8.97
C PRO A 353 -2.43 -26.61 8.16
N HIS A 354 -3.30 -25.62 8.36
CA HIS A 354 -3.22 -24.32 7.69
C HIS A 354 -2.15 -23.38 8.28
N GLU A 355 -1.60 -23.72 9.45
CA GLU A 355 -0.55 -22.94 10.12
C GLU A 355 0.87 -23.45 9.79
N LEU A 356 0.95 -24.57 9.08
CA LEU A 356 2.22 -25.12 8.62
C LEU A 356 2.87 -24.18 7.60
N PRO A 357 4.22 -24.17 7.52
CA PRO A 357 4.95 -23.36 6.56
C PRO A 357 4.49 -23.44 5.11
#